data_AF-A0A9D9U9N2-F1
#
_entry.id   AF-A0A9D9U9N2-F1
#
_cell.length_a   1.000
_cell.length_b   1.000
_cell.length_c   1.000
_cell.angle_alpha   90.00
_cell.angle_beta   90.00
_cell.angle_gamma   90.00
#
_symmetry.space_group_name_H-M   'P 1'
#
loop_
_entity.id
_entity.type
_entity.pdbx_description
1 polymer ?
#
loop_
_entity_poly.entity_id
_entity_poly.type
_entity_poly.pdbx_seq_one_letter_code
_entity_poly.pdbx_strand_id
1 'polypeptide(L)'
;MNKPFPVPTPDSRPFWNGLAERKILLKHCRQCDSLFHYPRISCPRCLSCDLEWQQVSGRATLYTYTISRRATHPLFADEVPQYLAVIELDEGPRLTSTLVNVPEDRIRIGMALAPVFERHEKEGVTLLRFQPADPALQGAAAPAAEHGSTGSAALTPEVLGYIGKLSEQIRGYPVAAEEIRRFCYATDDLNPRYLDAASAPAGIVAPPMFLSIPFDWEVPMGDLPADGTPRQNDGLPYPPL
;
A
#
# COMPACT_ATOMS: atom_id res chain seq x y z
N MET A 1 0.44 -12.07 18.59
CA MET A 1 -0.20 -11.92 17.26
C MET A 1 0.75 -12.43 16.19
N ASN A 2 0.22 -13.10 15.16
CA ASN A 2 1.00 -13.43 13.97
C ASN A 2 0.95 -12.25 12.98
N LYS A 3 1.96 -12.15 12.11
CA LYS A 3 2.00 -11.18 11.00
C LYS A 3 0.74 -11.35 10.14
N PRO A 4 0.01 -10.27 9.81
CA PRO A 4 -1.17 -10.38 8.96
C PRO A 4 -0.76 -10.65 7.52
N PHE A 5 -1.48 -11.56 6.86
CA PHE A 5 -1.36 -11.84 5.45
C PHE A 5 -2.66 -11.48 4.71
N PRO A 6 -2.60 -11.19 3.40
CA PRO A 6 -3.79 -10.90 2.62
C PRO A 6 -4.80 -12.05 2.65
N VAL A 7 -6.06 -11.72 2.89
CA VAL A 7 -7.17 -12.69 2.84
C VAL A 7 -7.93 -12.49 1.52
N PRO A 8 -7.93 -13.49 0.61
CA PRO A 8 -8.67 -13.40 -0.64
C PRO A 8 -10.18 -13.21 -0.46
N THR A 9 -10.70 -12.10 -0.96
CA THR A 9 -12.14 -11.86 -1.13
C THR A 9 -12.66 -12.52 -2.40
N PRO A 10 -13.99 -12.69 -2.61
CA PRO A 10 -14.53 -13.20 -3.87
C PRO A 10 -14.00 -12.45 -5.11
N ASP A 11 -13.89 -11.13 -5.02
CA ASP A 11 -13.46 -10.28 -6.14
C ASP A 11 -11.96 -10.33 -6.42
N SER A 12 -11.13 -10.59 -5.39
CA SER A 12 -9.68 -10.70 -5.52
C SER A 12 -9.18 -12.14 -5.69
N ARG A 13 -10.04 -13.14 -5.44
CA ARG A 13 -9.68 -14.57 -5.50
C ARG A 13 -9.02 -14.98 -6.82
N PRO A 14 -9.48 -14.52 -8.01
CA PRO A 14 -8.82 -14.90 -9.26
C PRO A 14 -7.39 -14.34 -9.35
N PHE A 15 -7.13 -13.13 -8.85
CA PHE A 15 -5.77 -12.59 -8.74
C PHE A 15 -4.89 -13.49 -7.87
N TRP A 16 -5.34 -13.84 -6.67
CA TRP A 16 -4.58 -14.69 -5.75
C TRP A 16 -4.35 -16.11 -6.28
N ASN A 17 -5.36 -16.72 -6.90
CA ASN A 17 -5.23 -18.03 -7.55
C ASN A 17 -4.22 -17.96 -8.72
N GLY A 18 -4.29 -16.89 -9.52
CA GLY A 18 -3.30 -16.63 -10.56
C GLY A 18 -1.88 -16.59 -9.99
N LEU A 19 -1.66 -15.84 -8.91
CA LEU A 19 -0.34 -15.76 -8.28
C LEU A 19 0.16 -17.12 -7.79
N ALA A 20 -0.72 -17.95 -7.23
CA ALA A 20 -0.37 -19.32 -6.83
C ALA A 20 0.06 -20.19 -8.03
N GLU A 21 -0.49 -19.93 -9.22
CA GLU A 21 -0.09 -20.56 -10.49
C GLU A 21 1.06 -19.83 -11.22
N ARG A 22 1.70 -18.84 -10.58
CA ARG A 22 2.74 -17.98 -11.17
C ARG A 22 2.25 -17.19 -12.40
N LYS A 23 0.99 -16.77 -12.39
CA LYS A 23 0.35 -15.91 -13.39
C LYS A 23 -0.11 -14.62 -12.74
N ILE A 24 0.10 -13.50 -13.40
CA ILE A 24 -0.45 -12.22 -12.93
C ILE A 24 -1.70 -11.95 -13.75
N LEU A 25 -2.85 -11.93 -13.08
CA LEU A 25 -4.14 -11.66 -13.70
C LEU A 25 -4.61 -10.27 -13.27
N LEU A 26 -4.90 -9.39 -14.23
CA LEU A 26 -5.48 -8.07 -13.97
C LEU A 26 -6.89 -7.98 -14.54
N LYS A 27 -7.66 -7.02 -14.03
CA LYS A 27 -8.99 -6.72 -14.57
C LYS A 27 -8.84 -5.90 -15.85
N HIS A 28 -9.53 -6.34 -16.90
CA HIS A 28 -9.67 -5.66 -18.18
C HIS A 28 -11.13 -5.26 -18.39
N CYS A 29 -11.37 -4.00 -18.76
CA CYS A 29 -12.72 -3.50 -19.06
C CYS A 29 -13.03 -3.63 -20.54
N ARG A 30 -14.03 -4.45 -20.88
CA ARG A 30 -14.44 -4.71 -22.26
C ARG A 30 -15.10 -3.51 -22.96
N GLN A 31 -15.49 -2.48 -22.19
CA GLN A 31 -16.13 -1.28 -22.74
C GLN A 31 -15.16 -0.14 -23.08
N CYS A 32 -14.12 0.07 -22.28
CA CYS A 32 -13.16 1.17 -22.49
C CYS A 32 -11.71 0.72 -22.68
N ASP A 33 -11.50 -0.59 -22.82
CA ASP A 33 -10.21 -1.24 -23.06
C ASP A 33 -9.17 -0.97 -21.94
N SER A 34 -9.65 -0.56 -20.76
CA SER A 34 -8.77 -0.24 -19.64
C SER A 34 -8.37 -1.50 -18.91
N LEU A 35 -7.07 -1.75 -18.83
CA LEU A 35 -6.44 -2.67 -17.89
C LEU A 35 -6.13 -1.92 -16.59
N PHE A 36 -6.36 -2.53 -15.43
CA PHE A 36 -6.12 -1.84 -14.15
C PHE A 36 -5.88 -2.78 -12.97
N HIS A 37 -5.31 -2.19 -11.92
CA HIS A 37 -5.14 -2.76 -10.58
C HIS A 37 -5.56 -1.70 -9.55
N TYR A 38 -6.11 -1.99 -8.37
CA TYR A 38 -6.42 -3.26 -7.70
C TYR A 38 -7.66 -4.01 -8.25
N PRO A 39 -7.90 -5.28 -7.88
CA PRO A 39 -9.13 -5.99 -8.21
C PRO A 39 -10.37 -5.25 -7.69
N ARG A 40 -11.12 -4.62 -8.60
CA ARG A 40 -12.39 -3.91 -8.31
C ARG A 40 -13.54 -4.57 -9.07
N ILE A 41 -14.75 -4.36 -8.57
CA ILE A 41 -16.00 -4.83 -9.21
C ILE A 41 -16.47 -3.95 -10.38
N SER A 42 -15.92 -2.75 -10.49
CA SER A 42 -16.21 -1.79 -11.56
C SER A 42 -14.92 -1.14 -12.08
N CYS A 43 -14.93 -0.76 -13.36
CA CYS A 43 -13.83 -0.10 -14.01
C CYS A 43 -13.57 1.27 -13.36
N PRO A 44 -12.34 1.61 -12.95
CA PRO A 44 -12.05 2.92 -12.39
C PRO A 44 -12.20 4.04 -13.43
N ARG A 45 -12.10 3.75 -14.73
CA ARG A 45 -12.18 4.76 -15.81
C ARG A 45 -13.61 5.08 -16.24
N CYS A 46 -14.43 4.06 -16.51
CA CYS A 46 -15.79 4.25 -17.06
C CYS A 46 -16.92 3.75 -16.16
N LEU A 47 -16.59 3.21 -14.97
CA LEU A 47 -17.54 2.63 -14.00
C LEU A 47 -18.33 1.41 -14.49
N SER A 48 -18.03 0.89 -15.69
CA SER A 48 -18.64 -0.34 -16.19
C SER A 48 -18.28 -1.55 -15.34
N CYS A 49 -19.24 -2.46 -15.16
CA CYS A 49 -19.03 -3.76 -14.53
C CYS A 49 -18.70 -4.86 -15.55
N ASP A 50 -18.63 -4.54 -16.85
CA ASP A 50 -18.24 -5.46 -17.91
C ASP A 50 -16.72 -5.68 -17.90
N LEU A 51 -16.29 -6.54 -16.96
CA LEU A 51 -14.91 -6.79 -16.62
C LEU A 51 -14.54 -8.26 -16.80
N GLU A 52 -13.40 -8.50 -17.43
CA GLU A 52 -12.79 -9.82 -17.54
C GLU A 52 -11.40 -9.87 -16.89
N TRP A 53 -10.86 -11.08 -16.75
CA TRP A 53 -9.50 -11.28 -16.26
C TRP A 53 -8.57 -11.52 -17.43
N GLN A 54 -7.51 -10.73 -17.52
CA GLN A 54 -6.48 -10.85 -18.53
C GLN A 54 -5.13 -11.16 -17.86
N GLN A 55 -4.42 -12.15 -18.40
CA GLN A 55 -3.05 -12.42 -17.96
C GLN A 55 -2.11 -11.37 -18.53
N VAL A 56 -1.21 -10.86 -17.69
CA VAL A 56 -0.12 -9.96 -18.07
C VAL A 56 1.23 -10.66 -17.94
N SER A 57 2.25 -10.11 -18.60
CA SER A 57 3.60 -10.67 -18.59
C SER A 57 4.29 -10.53 -17.22
N GLY A 58 3.97 -9.47 -16.49
CA GLY A 58 4.65 -9.10 -15.24
C GLY A 58 6.00 -8.42 -15.44
N ARG A 59 6.44 -8.19 -16.68
CA ARG A 59 7.57 -7.31 -16.93
C ARG A 59 7.19 -5.89 -16.54
N ALA A 60 8.15 -5.19 -15.95
CA ALA A 60 7.86 -3.90 -15.37
C ALA A 60 9.08 -3.00 -15.32
N THR A 61 8.82 -1.73 -15.02
CA THR A 61 9.83 -0.70 -14.76
C THR A 61 9.63 -0.13 -13.37
N LEU A 62 10.72 0.13 -12.65
CA LEU A 62 10.66 0.80 -11.35
C LEU A 62 10.24 2.27 -11.54
N TYR A 63 9.00 2.61 -11.18
CA TYR A 63 8.50 3.98 -11.29
C TYR A 63 9.02 4.86 -10.15
N THR A 64 8.90 4.40 -8.91
CA THR A 64 9.50 5.05 -7.73
C THR A 64 9.63 4.07 -6.56
N TYR A 65 10.41 4.42 -5.53
CA TYR A 65 10.59 3.59 -4.34
C TYR A 65 10.87 4.42 -3.08
N THR A 66 10.71 3.78 -1.93
CA THR A 66 11.19 4.25 -0.63
C THR A 66 11.70 3.07 0.19
N ILE A 67 12.68 3.33 1.07
CA ILE A 67 13.27 2.31 1.93
C ILE A 67 12.86 2.59 3.37
N SER A 68 11.91 1.80 3.86
CA SER A 68 11.46 1.89 5.24
C SER A 68 12.44 1.17 6.17
N ARG A 69 13.17 1.96 6.96
CA ARG A 69 14.13 1.48 7.99
C ARG A 69 13.51 1.33 9.37
N ARG A 70 12.23 1.65 9.49
CA ARG A 70 11.47 1.49 10.72
C ARG A 70 10.26 0.64 10.41
N ALA A 71 9.99 -0.33 11.27
CA ALA A 71 8.78 -1.10 11.15
C ALA A 71 7.58 -0.17 11.36
N THR A 72 6.65 -0.15 10.41
CA THR A 72 5.38 0.59 10.53
C THR A 72 4.48 -0.02 11.59
N HIS A 73 4.71 -1.31 11.91
CA HIS A 73 4.03 -2.03 12.99
C HIS A 73 4.97 -3.12 13.54
N PRO A 74 4.93 -3.44 14.86
CA PRO A 74 5.83 -4.42 15.47
C PRO A 74 5.87 -5.79 14.78
N LEU A 75 4.75 -6.20 14.17
CA LEU A 75 4.63 -7.47 13.43
C LEU A 75 5.47 -7.53 12.14
N PHE A 76 6.04 -6.42 11.68
CA PHE A 76 6.91 -6.35 10.49
C PHE A 76 8.36 -5.99 10.86
N ALA A 77 8.74 -6.09 12.13
CA ALA A 77 10.08 -5.76 12.59
C ALA A 77 11.18 -6.63 11.96
N ASP A 78 10.84 -7.86 11.56
CA ASP A 78 11.70 -8.82 10.89
C ASP A 78 11.91 -8.55 9.39
N GLU A 79 11.17 -7.60 8.80
CA GLU A 79 11.26 -7.25 7.38
C GLU A 79 12.03 -5.94 7.12
N VAL A 80 12.58 -5.33 8.16
CA VAL A 80 13.32 -4.08 8.03
C VAL A 80 14.76 -4.35 7.55
N PRO A 81 15.28 -3.60 6.55
CA PRO A 81 14.61 -2.55 5.79
C PRO A 81 13.66 -3.08 4.70
N GLN A 82 12.47 -2.51 4.60
CA GLN A 82 11.51 -2.83 3.54
C GLN A 82 11.69 -1.90 2.35
N TYR A 83 11.89 -2.47 1.16
CA TYR A 83 12.05 -1.70 -0.08
C TYR A 83 10.69 -1.57 -0.78
N LEU A 84 9.88 -0.61 -0.33
CA LEU A 84 8.55 -0.35 -0.88
C LEU A 84 8.69 0.32 -2.25
N ALA A 85 7.97 -0.16 -3.25
CA ALA A 85 8.07 0.34 -4.62
C ALA A 85 6.72 0.47 -5.30
N VAL A 86 6.62 1.49 -6.15
CA VAL A 86 5.59 1.60 -7.17
C VAL A 86 6.20 1.13 -8.49
N ILE A 87 5.53 0.18 -9.11
CA ILE A 87 6.04 -0.60 -10.23
C ILE A 87 5.07 -0.43 -11.39
N GLU A 88 5.57 0.04 -12.52
CA GLU A 88 4.78 0.23 -13.74
C GLU A 88 4.96 -1.00 -14.63
N LEU A 89 3.89 -1.75 -14.85
CA LEU A 89 3.91 -2.89 -15.76
C LEU A 89 4.06 -2.42 -17.21
N ASP A 90 4.67 -3.24 -18.07
CA ASP A 90 4.76 -2.99 -19.52
C ASP A 90 3.37 -2.74 -20.14
N GLU A 91 2.34 -3.40 -19.61
CA GLU A 91 0.95 -3.26 -20.07
C GLU A 91 0.27 -1.96 -19.61
N GLY A 92 0.91 -1.16 -18.75
CA GLY A 92 0.46 0.17 -18.32
C GLY A 92 0.16 0.33 -16.83
N PRO A 93 -0.59 -0.58 -16.17
CA PRO A 93 -1.01 -0.39 -14.79
C PRO A 93 0.15 -0.31 -13.79
N ARG A 94 -0.04 0.48 -12.73
CA ARG A 94 0.91 0.56 -11.61
C ARG A 94 0.48 -0.30 -10.43
N LEU A 95 1.48 -0.92 -9.79
CA LEU A 95 1.33 -1.80 -8.64
C LEU A 95 2.17 -1.26 -7.48
N THR A 96 1.64 -1.29 -6.27
CA THR A 96 2.48 -1.14 -5.06
C THR A 96 2.92 -2.53 -4.58
N SER A 97 4.22 -2.75 -4.48
CA SER A 97 4.82 -4.00 -3.98
C SER A 97 6.16 -3.71 -3.29
N THR A 98 6.97 -4.73 -3.03
CA THR A 98 8.35 -4.56 -2.55
C THR A 98 9.37 -5.09 -3.55
N LEU A 99 10.52 -4.43 -3.57
CA LEU A 99 11.71 -4.93 -4.22
C LEU A 99 12.40 -5.98 -3.34
N VAL A 100 12.82 -7.07 -3.97
CA VAL A 100 13.59 -8.17 -3.37
C VAL A 100 14.80 -8.46 -4.24
N ASN A 101 15.78 -9.18 -3.69
CA ASN A 101 16.99 -9.62 -4.41
C ASN A 101 17.75 -8.46 -5.08
N VAL A 102 17.81 -7.29 -4.46
CA VAL A 102 18.55 -6.13 -4.95
C VAL A 102 19.29 -5.45 -3.79
N PRO A 103 20.60 -5.20 -3.89
CA PRO A 103 21.32 -4.32 -2.98
C PRO A 103 20.82 -2.88 -3.07
N GLU A 104 20.72 -2.18 -1.95
CA GLU A 104 20.19 -0.79 -1.90
C GLU A 104 20.93 0.16 -2.85
N ASP A 105 22.27 0.08 -2.90
CA ASP A 105 23.13 0.93 -3.71
C ASP A 105 22.94 0.72 -5.23
N ARG A 106 22.25 -0.35 -5.64
CA ARG A 106 21.94 -0.69 -7.03
C ARG A 106 20.53 -0.32 -7.49
N ILE A 107 19.66 0.10 -6.57
CA ILE A 107 18.28 0.49 -6.93
C ILE A 107 18.31 1.79 -7.75
N ARG A 108 17.69 1.79 -8.93
CA ARG A 108 17.59 2.97 -9.81
C ARG A 108 16.18 3.08 -10.37
N ILE A 109 15.57 4.25 -10.24
CA ILE A 109 14.31 4.56 -10.94
C ILE A 109 14.51 4.34 -12.45
N GLY A 110 13.53 3.73 -13.11
CA GLY A 110 13.61 3.35 -14.52
C GLY A 110 14.27 2.00 -14.79
N MET A 111 14.77 1.28 -13.78
CA MET A 111 15.34 -0.05 -14.00
C MET A 111 14.26 -1.08 -14.36
N ALA A 112 14.60 -2.00 -15.26
CA ALA A 112 13.74 -3.12 -15.61
C ALA A 112 13.62 -4.10 -14.44
N LEU A 113 12.40 -4.58 -14.20
CA LEU A 113 12.02 -5.49 -13.13
C LEU A 113 11.35 -6.75 -13.68
N ALA A 114 11.50 -7.84 -12.94
CA ALA A 114 10.85 -9.13 -13.19
C ALA A 114 10.05 -9.57 -11.95
N PRO A 115 8.94 -10.29 -12.14
CA PRO A 115 8.07 -10.71 -11.05
C PRO A 115 8.69 -11.86 -10.26
N VAL A 116 8.48 -11.84 -8.95
CA VAL A 116 8.86 -12.90 -8.02
C VAL A 116 7.60 -13.38 -7.29
N PHE A 117 7.32 -14.67 -7.38
CA PHE A 117 6.17 -15.29 -6.73
C PHE A 117 6.62 -15.93 -5.42
N GLU A 118 6.50 -15.18 -4.32
CA GLU A 118 6.93 -15.60 -2.98
C GLU A 118 5.82 -16.42 -2.31
N ARG A 119 6.04 -17.73 -2.17
CA ARG A 119 5.06 -18.66 -1.60
C ARG A 119 5.19 -18.74 -0.08
N HIS A 120 4.10 -18.48 0.62
CA HIS A 120 3.97 -18.65 2.06
C HIS A 120 3.08 -19.86 2.34
N GLU A 121 3.70 -21.02 2.55
CA GLU A 121 2.96 -22.29 2.64
C GLU A 121 2.07 -22.39 3.87
N LYS A 122 2.50 -21.86 5.02
CA LYS A 122 1.71 -21.90 6.25
C LYS A 122 0.42 -21.09 6.12
N GLU A 123 0.47 -19.99 5.38
CA GLU A 123 -0.64 -19.07 5.16
C GLU A 123 -1.40 -19.36 3.86
N GLY A 124 -0.90 -20.27 3.03
CA GLY A 124 -1.52 -20.68 1.77
C GLY A 124 -1.55 -19.60 0.69
N VAL A 125 -0.80 -18.51 0.85
CA VAL A 125 -0.81 -17.33 -0.03
C VAL A 125 0.49 -17.20 -0.82
N THR A 126 0.41 -16.60 -2.00
CA THR A 126 1.57 -16.24 -2.82
C THR A 126 1.59 -14.74 -3.01
N LEU A 127 2.66 -14.08 -2.56
CA LEU A 127 2.85 -12.65 -2.71
C LEU A 127 3.59 -12.36 -4.03
N LEU A 128 3.12 -11.33 -4.73
CA LEU A 128 3.80 -10.81 -5.91
C LEU A 128 4.81 -9.75 -5.48
N ARG A 129 6.10 -10.07 -5.59
CA ARG A 129 7.25 -9.18 -5.35
C ARG A 129 7.95 -8.90 -6.68
N PHE A 130 8.94 -8.01 -6.68
CA PHE A 130 9.72 -7.73 -7.89
C PHE A 130 11.21 -7.66 -7.59
N GLN A 131 12.01 -8.03 -8.59
CA GLN A 131 13.48 -7.96 -8.52
C GLN A 131 14.04 -7.35 -9.81
N PRO A 132 15.32 -6.93 -9.85
CA PRO A 132 15.97 -6.50 -11.07
C PRO A 132 15.85 -7.55 -12.17
N ALA A 133 15.42 -7.17 -13.37
CA ALA A 133 15.40 -8.08 -14.51
C ALA A 133 16.82 -8.49 -14.94
N ASP A 134 17.79 -7.59 -14.81
CA ASP A 134 19.20 -7.88 -15.04
C ASP A 134 19.79 -8.67 -13.86
N PRO A 135 20.24 -9.93 -14.05
CA PRO A 135 20.87 -10.72 -13.01
C PRO A 135 22.13 -10.08 -12.42
N ALA A 136 22.85 -9.23 -13.16
CA ALA A 136 24.04 -8.55 -12.66
C ALA A 136 23.71 -7.53 -11.56
N LEU A 137 22.49 -6.99 -11.55
CA LEU A 137 22.00 -6.07 -10.52
C LEU A 137 21.44 -6.81 -9.30
N GLN A 138 21.16 -8.11 -9.42
CA GLN A 138 20.60 -8.90 -8.33
C GLN A 138 21.66 -9.19 -7.26
N GLY A 139 21.20 -9.39 -6.03
CA GLY A 139 22.05 -9.71 -4.89
C GLY A 139 21.25 -9.74 -3.60
N ALA A 140 21.90 -10.11 -2.49
CA ALA A 140 21.28 -9.96 -1.19
C ALA A 140 20.95 -8.48 -0.97
N ALA A 141 19.73 -8.20 -0.50
CA ALA A 141 19.44 -6.91 0.12
C ALA A 141 20.49 -6.67 1.22
N ALA A 142 20.82 -5.41 1.47
CA ALA A 142 21.71 -5.10 2.58
C ALA A 142 21.20 -5.83 3.83
N PRO A 143 22.06 -6.56 4.57
CA PRO A 143 21.63 -7.18 5.81
C PRO A 143 20.92 -6.10 6.62
N ALA A 144 19.81 -6.47 7.28
CA ALA A 144 19.20 -5.61 8.29
C ALA A 144 20.36 -5.06 9.11
N ALA A 145 20.60 -3.74 9.03
CA ALA A 145 21.79 -3.13 9.62
C ALA A 145 21.93 -3.76 10.99
N GLU A 146 23.08 -4.39 11.27
CA GLU A 146 23.32 -5.02 12.55
C GLU A 146 22.83 -4.02 13.57
N HIS A 147 21.77 -4.38 14.30
CA HIS A 147 21.41 -3.61 15.47
C HIS A 147 22.57 -3.90 16.41
N GLY A 148 23.66 -3.14 16.25
CA GLY A 148 24.66 -3.03 17.25
C GLY A 148 23.86 -2.74 18.50
N SER A 149 23.85 -3.68 19.44
CA SER A 149 23.46 -3.41 20.81
C SER A 149 24.51 -2.49 21.46
N THR A 150 25.00 -1.51 20.72
CA THR A 150 25.93 -0.47 21.10
C THR A 150 25.12 0.81 21.11
N GLY A 151 24.36 0.93 22.20
CA GLY A 151 23.52 2.07 22.51
C GLY A 151 22.16 1.98 21.84
N SER A 152 21.13 1.73 22.64
CA SER A 152 19.90 2.50 22.47
C SER A 152 20.36 3.95 22.32
N ALA A 153 20.36 4.49 21.10
CA ALA A 153 20.40 5.93 20.93
C ALA A 153 19.10 6.37 21.58
N ALA A 154 19.19 6.68 22.88
CA ALA A 154 18.07 7.13 23.66
C ALA A 154 17.43 8.22 22.82
N LEU A 155 16.17 7.99 22.45
CA LEU A 155 15.39 9.00 21.74
C LEU A 155 15.61 10.30 22.50
N THR A 156 15.99 11.37 21.79
CA THR A 156 16.32 12.62 22.47
C THR A 156 15.11 13.02 23.34
N PRO A 157 15.31 13.72 24.47
CA PRO A 157 14.20 14.19 25.30
C PRO A 157 13.14 14.94 24.49
N GLU A 158 13.57 15.63 23.42
CA GLU A 158 12.72 16.23 22.41
C GLU A 158 11.86 15.21 21.65
N VAL A 159 12.45 14.14 21.09
CA VAL A 159 11.72 13.08 20.37
C VAL A 159 10.79 12.29 21.28
N LEU A 160 11.22 11.95 22.50
CA LEU A 160 10.37 11.34 23.52
C LEU A 160 9.20 12.24 23.89
N GLY A 161 9.41 13.55 23.84
CA GLY A 161 8.38 14.57 24.07
C GLY A 161 7.27 14.61 23.03
N TYR A 162 7.43 13.96 21.87
CA TYR A 162 6.38 13.84 20.83
C TYR A 162 5.62 12.51 20.88
N ILE A 163 6.16 11.48 21.52
CA ILE A 163 5.52 10.15 21.58
C ILE A 163 4.32 10.22 22.53
N GLY A 164 3.14 9.89 22.02
CA GLY A 164 1.90 9.87 22.81
C GLY A 164 1.29 11.24 23.11
N LYS A 165 1.89 12.34 22.65
CA LYS A 165 1.23 13.66 22.69
C LYS A 165 0.32 13.82 21.50
N LEU A 166 -0.94 14.18 21.77
CA LEU A 166 -1.80 14.79 20.76
C LEU A 166 -1.14 16.10 20.33
N SER A 167 -0.86 16.22 19.04
CA SER A 167 -0.40 17.48 18.47
C SER A 167 -1.46 18.54 18.75
N GLU A 168 -1.15 19.56 19.56
CA GLU A 168 -2.07 20.66 19.92
C GLU A 168 -2.62 21.37 18.67
N GLN A 169 -1.84 21.33 17.60
CA GLN A 169 -2.29 21.55 16.24
C GLN A 169 -2.19 20.23 15.50
N ILE A 170 -3.32 19.57 15.24
CA ILE A 170 -3.46 18.96 13.92
C ILE A 170 -3.37 20.16 12.97
N ARG A 171 -2.16 20.54 12.53
CA ARG A 171 -2.05 21.20 11.24
C ARG A 171 -2.56 20.12 10.32
N GLY A 172 -3.86 20.19 10.00
CA GLY A 172 -4.36 19.47 8.85
C GLY A 172 -3.45 19.96 7.76
N TYR A 173 -2.50 19.14 7.34
CA TYR A 173 -1.77 19.37 6.11
C TYR A 173 -2.91 19.33 5.10
N PRO A 174 -3.42 20.49 4.65
CA PRO A 174 -4.59 20.48 3.81
C PRO A 174 -4.08 19.86 2.52
N VAL A 175 -4.40 18.59 2.31
CA VAL A 175 -3.94 17.89 1.11
C VAL A 175 -4.62 18.58 -0.04
N ALA A 176 -3.84 19.36 -0.79
CA ALA A 176 -4.37 20.15 -1.88
C ALA A 176 -4.90 19.20 -2.96
N ALA A 177 -5.90 19.64 -3.71
CA ALA A 177 -6.43 18.87 -4.83
C ALA A 177 -5.33 18.42 -5.81
N GLU A 178 -4.27 19.21 -5.96
CA GLU A 178 -3.09 18.84 -6.76
C GLU A 178 -2.30 17.66 -6.17
N GLU A 179 -2.15 17.60 -4.85
CA GLU A 179 -1.47 16.50 -4.16
C GLU A 179 -2.28 15.21 -4.24
N ILE A 180 -3.60 15.30 -4.09
CA ILE A 180 -4.52 14.17 -4.32
C ILE A 180 -4.36 13.67 -5.76
N ARG A 181 -4.40 14.57 -6.76
CA ARG A 181 -4.21 14.19 -8.17
C ARG A 181 -2.84 13.55 -8.43
N ARG A 182 -1.77 14.08 -7.84
CA ARG A 182 -0.42 13.51 -7.96
C ARG A 182 -0.35 12.11 -7.37
N PHE A 183 -0.95 11.89 -6.21
CA PHE A 183 -1.02 10.57 -5.60
C PHE A 183 -1.85 9.60 -6.45
N CYS A 184 -3.07 10.00 -6.84
CA CYS A 184 -3.93 9.21 -7.75
C CYS A 184 -3.19 8.80 -9.01
N TYR A 185 -2.48 9.75 -9.65
CA TYR A 185 -1.67 9.46 -10.81
C TYR A 185 -0.55 8.46 -10.48
N ALA A 186 0.21 8.70 -9.41
CA ALA A 186 1.32 7.84 -9.01
C ALA A 186 0.88 6.40 -8.70
N THR A 187 -0.29 6.23 -8.08
CA THR A 187 -0.84 4.90 -7.75
C THR A 187 -1.78 4.35 -8.81
N ASP A 188 -1.91 5.04 -9.95
CA ASP A 188 -2.83 4.69 -11.04
C ASP A 188 -4.31 4.55 -10.61
N ASP A 189 -4.71 5.27 -9.57
CA ASP A 189 -6.12 5.39 -9.15
C ASP A 189 -6.80 6.52 -9.92
N LEU A 190 -7.11 6.24 -11.19
CA LEU A 190 -7.65 7.21 -12.15
C LEU A 190 -9.18 7.36 -12.09
N ASN A 191 -9.79 7.15 -10.92
CA ASN A 191 -11.23 7.33 -10.76
C ASN A 191 -11.63 8.78 -11.09
N PRO A 192 -12.54 9.02 -12.06
CA PRO A 192 -12.92 10.37 -12.46
C PRO A 192 -13.54 11.15 -11.30
N ARG A 193 -14.12 10.49 -10.29
CA ARG A 193 -14.60 11.16 -9.07
C ARG A 193 -13.49 11.87 -8.26
N TYR A 194 -12.23 11.49 -8.45
CA TYR A 194 -11.08 12.13 -7.80
C TYR A 194 -10.50 13.27 -8.63
N LEU A 195 -10.75 13.24 -9.95
CA LEU A 195 -10.02 14.04 -10.94
C LEU A 195 -10.90 15.10 -11.61
N ASP A 196 -12.21 14.91 -11.65
CA ASP A 196 -13.18 15.77 -12.32
C ASP A 196 -14.26 16.28 -11.35
N ALA A 197 -14.34 17.61 -11.22
CA ALA A 197 -15.33 18.29 -10.40
C ALA A 197 -16.76 18.11 -10.94
N ALA A 198 -16.95 17.93 -12.25
CA ALA A 198 -18.27 17.66 -12.83
C ALA A 198 -18.80 16.27 -12.44
N SER A 199 -17.87 15.31 -12.23
CA SER A 199 -18.16 13.96 -11.77
C SER A 199 -18.31 13.83 -10.24
N ALA A 200 -18.05 14.92 -9.49
CA ALA A 200 -18.07 14.96 -8.04
C ALA A 200 -18.78 16.24 -7.51
N PRO A 201 -20.12 16.32 -7.64
CA PRO A 201 -20.90 17.53 -7.33
C PRO A 201 -20.83 17.98 -5.85
N ALA A 202 -20.31 17.13 -4.96
CA ALA A 202 -20.09 17.43 -3.54
C ALA A 202 -18.61 17.65 -3.15
N GLY A 203 -17.70 17.75 -4.14
CA GLY A 203 -16.26 17.92 -3.92
C GLY A 203 -15.44 16.63 -4.09
N ILE A 204 -14.10 16.77 -4.06
CA ILE A 204 -13.16 15.64 -4.23
C ILE A 204 -13.26 14.70 -3.02
N VAL A 205 -13.70 13.46 -3.26
CA VAL A 205 -13.59 12.37 -2.27
C VAL A 205 -12.17 11.82 -2.35
N ALA A 206 -11.42 11.77 -1.25
CA ALA A 206 -10.05 11.23 -1.29
C ALA A 206 -10.05 9.73 -1.68
N PRO A 207 -8.98 9.23 -2.33
CA PRO A 207 -8.85 7.81 -2.66
C PRO A 207 -8.93 6.93 -1.41
N PRO A 208 -9.46 5.69 -1.48
CA PRO A 208 -9.55 4.77 -0.35
C PRO A 208 -8.19 4.49 0.32
N MET A 209 -7.10 4.59 -0.45
CA MET A 209 -5.73 4.46 0.05
C MET A 209 -5.29 5.61 0.98
N PHE A 210 -5.96 6.77 0.94
CA PHE A 210 -5.79 7.86 1.90
C PHE A 210 -6.69 7.72 3.14
N LEU A 211 -7.70 6.85 3.08
CA LEU A 211 -8.75 6.71 4.09
C LEU A 211 -8.99 5.22 4.37
N SER A 212 -8.05 4.57 5.04
CA SER A 212 -8.34 3.33 5.78
C SER A 212 -8.66 3.64 7.24
N ILE A 213 -9.68 4.48 7.44
CA ILE A 213 -10.51 4.49 8.65
C ILE A 213 -11.94 4.70 8.14
N PRO A 214 -12.86 3.73 8.32
CA PRO A 214 -14.26 3.90 7.95
C PRO A 214 -14.86 5.04 8.81
N PHE A 215 -15.35 6.09 8.15
CA PHE A 215 -16.01 7.26 8.78
C PHE A 215 -17.53 7.21 8.60
N ASP A 216 -18.12 6.07 8.92
CA ASP A 216 -19.56 5.92 9.16
C ASP A 216 -19.88 5.80 10.66
N TRP A 217 -18.90 6.02 11.53
CA TRP A 217 -19.08 6.10 12.98
C TRP A 217 -18.91 7.54 13.49
N GLU A 218 -20.02 8.20 13.85
CA GLU A 218 -19.95 9.40 14.69
C GLU A 218 -19.45 8.97 16.08
N VAL A 219 -18.22 9.34 16.43
CA VAL A 219 -17.78 9.30 17.83
C VAL A 219 -18.54 10.41 18.57
N PRO A 220 -19.42 10.11 19.54
CA PRO A 220 -20.12 11.15 20.29
C PRO A 220 -19.09 11.90 21.13
N MET A 221 -18.66 13.06 20.65
CA MET A 221 -17.63 13.89 21.31
C MET A 221 -18.09 14.47 22.65
N GLY A 222 -19.39 14.37 22.96
CA GLY A 222 -20.00 14.91 24.19
C GLY A 222 -19.64 14.19 25.48
N ASP A 223 -19.13 12.96 25.39
CA ASP A 223 -18.86 12.08 26.56
C ASP A 223 -17.36 11.96 26.91
N LEU A 224 -16.50 12.79 26.32
CA LEU A 224 -15.07 12.81 26.64
C LEU A 224 -14.83 13.56 27.96
N PRO A 225 -14.01 13.02 28.88
CA PRO A 225 -13.60 13.73 30.09
C PRO A 225 -12.91 15.05 29.73
N ALA A 226 -13.38 16.16 30.30
CA ALA A 226 -12.86 17.50 30.04
C ALA A 226 -11.39 17.68 30.47
N ASP A 227 -10.89 16.79 31.31
CA ASP A 227 -9.50 16.76 31.81
C ASP A 227 -8.54 15.95 30.93
N GLY A 228 -9.04 15.37 29.83
CA GLY A 228 -8.22 14.65 28.85
C GLY A 228 -7.73 13.28 29.33
N THR A 229 -8.27 12.74 30.43
CA THR A 229 -7.91 11.41 30.90
C THR A 229 -8.40 10.34 29.91
N PRO A 230 -7.54 9.47 29.36
CA PRO A 230 -7.99 8.41 28.46
C PRO A 230 -8.94 7.47 29.19
N ARG A 231 -10.15 7.26 28.67
CA ARG A 231 -11.01 6.19 29.16
C ARG A 231 -10.27 4.86 28.94
N GLN A 232 -10.12 4.05 29.98
CA GLN A 232 -9.78 2.64 29.78
C GLN A 232 -10.83 2.03 28.87
N ASN A 233 -10.37 1.26 27.89
CA ASN A 233 -11.16 0.72 26.79
C ASN A 233 -12.00 -0.49 27.26
N ASP A 234 -12.74 -0.31 28.36
CA ASP A 234 -13.55 -1.33 29.00
C ASP A 234 -14.87 -1.47 28.24
N GLY A 235 -14.81 -2.20 27.12
CA GLY A 235 -15.99 -2.68 26.41
C GLY A 235 -16.51 -1.81 25.27
N LEU A 236 -15.69 -0.96 24.64
CA LEU A 236 -16.07 -0.41 23.33
C LEU A 236 -16.13 -1.56 22.31
N PRO A 237 -17.29 -1.83 21.69
CA PRO A 237 -17.44 -2.92 20.75
C PRO A 237 -16.66 -2.59 19.48
N TYR A 238 -15.62 -3.36 19.19
CA TYR A 238 -15.08 -3.40 17.83
C TYR A 238 -16.17 -3.95 16.88
N PRO A 239 -16.25 -3.49 15.62
CA PRO A 239 -17.13 -4.12 14.66
C PRO A 239 -16.74 -5.61 14.53
N PRO A 240 -17.73 -6.53 14.50
CA PRO A 240 -17.44 -7.92 14.24
C PRO A 240 -16.81 -8.07 12.85
N LEU A 241 -15.78 -8.93 12.75
CA LEU A 241 -15.11 -9.31 11.50
C LEU A 241 -16.09 -9.95 10.50
#